data_AF-A0A486VM60-F1
#
_entry.id   AF-A0A486VM60-F1
#
_cell.length_a   1.000
_cell.length_b   1.000
_cell.length_c   1.000
_cell.angle_alpha   90.00
_cell.angle_beta   90.00
_cell.angle_gamma   90.00
#
_symmetry.space_group_name_H-M   'P 1'
#
loop_
_entity.id
_entity.type
_entity.pdbx_description
1 polymer ?
#
loop_
_entity_poly.entity_id
_entity_poly.type
_entity_poly.pdbx_seq_one_letter_code
_entity_poly.pdbx_strand_id
1 'polypeptide(L)'
;MTQQLAMPAASLSIDYAPTSRDDGWQVTAAQRLDINVLRTLAGRLRLRVAAIVPDASALGAFVPLLNPQSQGLAWRDENHWLWATQEAWGCVTCDEVKSLSQLAEQLQVPLRLCADAGDEASNLDVWQVIHRRQPPLPVDGDRYAIALGLALGSEHHDACR
;
A
#
# COMPACT_ATOMS: atom_id res chain seq x y z
N MET A 1 14.54 -7.93 15.78
CA MET A 1 15.32 -6.68 15.92
C MET A 1 14.36 -5.59 16.36
N THR A 2 14.62 -4.92 17.49
CA THR A 2 13.75 -3.85 18.01
C THR A 2 14.07 -2.58 17.23
N GLN A 3 13.23 -2.21 16.26
CA GLN A 3 13.34 -0.90 15.62
C GLN A 3 12.89 0.13 16.65
N GLN A 4 13.85 0.72 17.35
CA GLN A 4 13.58 1.69 18.38
C GLN A 4 13.11 2.98 17.71
N LEU A 5 11.80 3.22 17.76
CA LEU A 5 11.22 4.48 17.31
C LEU A 5 11.88 5.60 18.12
N ALA A 6 12.36 6.64 17.42
CA ALA A 6 13.04 7.79 18.03
C ALA A 6 12.11 8.66 18.89
N MET A 7 10.88 8.21 19.15
CA MET A 7 9.84 8.94 19.86
C MET A 7 9.23 8.10 20.99
N PRO A 8 8.72 8.74 22.06
CA PRO A 8 8.09 8.02 23.16
C PRO A 8 6.87 7.20 22.71
N ALA A 9 6.68 6.01 23.28
CA ALA A 9 5.49 5.20 22.97
C ALA A 9 4.17 5.95 23.21
N ALA A 10 4.14 6.87 24.19
CA ALA A 10 2.99 7.71 24.48
C ALA A 10 2.61 8.69 23.37
N SER A 11 3.50 8.99 22.41
CA SER A 11 3.20 9.86 21.25
C SER A 11 2.72 9.08 20.02
N LEU A 12 2.62 7.75 20.10
CA LEU A 12 2.20 6.90 19.00
C LEU A 12 0.71 6.55 19.06
N SER A 13 0.12 6.41 17.89
CA SER A 13 -1.08 5.61 17.68
C SER A 13 -0.63 4.28 17.09
N ILE A 14 -1.00 3.16 17.72
CA ILE A 14 -0.55 1.82 17.34
C ILE A 14 -1.77 0.98 17.01
N ASP A 15 -1.69 0.25 15.91
CA ASP A 15 -2.68 -0.74 15.47
C ASP A 15 -2.01 -2.10 15.25
N TYR A 16 -2.79 -3.17 15.42
CA TYR A 16 -2.30 -4.55 15.38
C TYR A 16 -3.15 -5.37 14.42
N ALA A 17 -2.49 -6.04 13.48
CA ALA A 17 -3.12 -6.99 12.57
C ALA A 17 -2.47 -8.37 12.71
N PRO A 18 -3.22 -9.47 12.61
CA PRO A 18 -2.63 -10.81 12.60
C PRO A 18 -1.73 -10.96 11.37
N THR A 19 -0.61 -11.66 11.52
CA THR A 19 0.17 -12.11 10.36
C THR A 19 -0.57 -13.22 9.61
N SER A 20 -0.29 -13.39 8.32
CA SER A 20 -0.83 -14.50 7.51
C SER A 20 -0.35 -15.88 7.98
N ARG A 21 0.75 -15.93 8.73
CA ARG A 21 1.22 -17.09 9.48
C ARG A 21 0.69 -16.94 10.91
N ASP A 22 0.05 -17.98 11.46
CA ASP A 22 -0.58 -18.01 12.80
C ASP A 22 0.41 -17.85 13.98
N ASP A 23 1.56 -17.22 13.77
CA ASP A 23 2.68 -17.12 14.72
C ASP A 23 3.04 -15.68 15.13
N GLY A 24 2.26 -14.66 14.73
CA GLY A 24 2.64 -13.28 15.01
C GLY A 24 1.57 -12.19 14.83
N TRP A 25 2.02 -10.96 15.10
CA TRP A 25 1.27 -9.72 14.90
C TRP A 25 2.11 -8.75 14.07
N GLN A 26 1.49 -8.18 13.04
CA GLN A 26 1.98 -6.98 12.38
C GLN A 26 1.56 -5.76 13.18
N VAL A 27 2.50 -4.85 13.39
CA VAL A 27 2.28 -3.62 14.16
C VAL A 27 2.44 -2.43 13.23
N THR A 28 1.39 -1.63 13.12
CA THR A 28 1.44 -0.33 12.42
C THR A 28 1.47 0.77 13.46
N ALA A 29 2.44 1.67 13.38
CA ALA A 29 2.56 2.80 14.30
C ALA A 29 2.69 4.10 13.51
N ALA A 30 1.96 5.13 13.93
CA ALA A 30 2.02 6.48 13.39
C ALA A 30 2.09 7.50 14.53
N GLN A 31 2.60 8.70 14.25
CA GLN A 31 2.55 9.77 15.25
C GLN A 31 1.09 10.13 15.50
N ARG A 32 0.72 10.22 16.79
CA ARG A 32 -0.65 10.56 17.17
C ARG A 32 -1.07 11.93 16.64
N LEU A 33 -0.13 12.86 16.54
CA LEU A 33 -0.37 14.19 15.98
C LEU A 33 -0.79 14.12 14.51
N ASP A 34 -0.09 13.34 13.68
CA ASP A 34 -0.43 13.17 12.27
C ASP A 34 -1.83 12.56 12.10
N ILE A 35 -2.15 11.54 12.89
CA ILE A 35 -3.49 10.93 12.92
C ILE A 35 -4.56 11.93 13.34
N ASN A 36 -4.28 12.79 14.33
CA ASN A 36 -5.22 13.82 14.78
C ASN A 36 -5.47 14.90 13.71
N VAL A 37 -4.45 15.27 12.93
CA VAL A 37 -4.60 16.19 11.79
C VAL A 37 -5.57 15.59 10.77
N LEU A 38 -5.38 14.32 10.38
CA LEU A 38 -6.27 13.62 9.45
C LEU A 38 -7.71 13.52 9.98
N ARG A 39 -7.89 13.17 11.25
CA ARG A 39 -9.22 13.12 11.90
C ARG A 39 -9.90 14.47 11.94
N THR A 40 -9.17 15.53 12.26
CA THR A 40 -9.70 16.91 12.29
C THR A 40 -10.13 17.35 10.89
N LEU A 41 -9.32 17.07 9.88
CA LEU A 41 -9.65 17.36 8.49
C LEU A 41 -10.91 16.61 8.04
N ALA A 42 -11.00 15.31 8.33
CA ALA A 42 -12.18 14.52 8.01
C ALA A 42 -13.45 15.07 8.67
N GLY A 43 -13.38 15.50 9.94
CA GLY A 43 -14.49 16.14 10.64
C GLY A 43 -14.94 17.44 9.97
N ARG A 44 -13.99 18.29 9.52
CA ARG A 44 -14.30 19.52 8.77
C ARG A 44 -14.96 19.22 7.42
N LEU A 45 -14.52 18.16 6.75
CA LEU A 45 -15.08 17.70 5.48
C LEU A 45 -16.37 16.87 5.65
N ARG A 46 -16.84 16.67 6.89
CA ARG A 46 -18.02 15.85 7.24
C ARG A 46 -17.92 14.41 6.71
N LEU A 47 -16.70 13.88 6.66
CA LEU A 47 -16.43 12.51 6.26
C LEU A 47 -16.54 11.58 7.47
N ARG A 48 -17.12 10.39 7.25
CA ARG A 48 -17.04 9.29 8.21
C ARG A 48 -15.78 8.48 7.91
N VAL A 49 -14.77 8.59 8.76
CA VAL A 49 -13.54 7.82 8.63
C VAL A 49 -13.79 6.39 9.10
N ALA A 50 -13.71 5.42 8.17
CA ALA A 50 -13.78 4.01 8.50
C ALA A 50 -12.43 3.46 8.99
N ALA A 51 -11.35 3.87 8.33
CA ALA A 51 -9.97 3.51 8.67
C ALA A 51 -8.99 4.61 8.23
N ILE A 52 -7.80 4.62 8.83
CA ILE A 52 -6.64 5.36 8.36
C ILE A 52 -5.53 4.33 8.22
N VAL A 53 -5.05 4.12 7.00
CA VAL A 53 -4.03 3.10 6.70
C VAL A 53 -2.85 3.73 5.96
N PRO A 54 -1.62 3.21 6.12
CA PRO A 54 -0.50 3.57 5.27
C PRO A 54 -0.81 3.29 3.79
N ASP A 55 -0.48 4.23 2.92
CA ASP A 55 -0.68 4.11 1.47
C ASP A 55 -0.07 2.84 0.85
N ALA A 56 1.17 2.50 1.18
CA ALA A 56 1.84 1.30 0.70
C ALA A 56 1.05 0.03 1.02
N SER A 57 0.37 -0.02 2.17
CA SER A 57 -0.43 -1.18 2.56
C SER A 57 -1.61 -1.44 1.62
N ALA A 58 -2.14 -0.40 0.95
CA ALA A 58 -3.22 -0.53 -0.02
C ALA A 58 -2.82 -1.35 -1.26
N LEU A 59 -1.54 -1.36 -1.62
CA LEU A 59 -1.04 -2.19 -2.72
C LEU A 59 -1.21 -3.70 -2.44
N GLY A 60 -1.27 -4.09 -1.16
CA GLY A 60 -1.50 -5.47 -0.74
C GLY A 60 -2.79 -6.08 -1.31
N ALA A 61 -3.81 -5.25 -1.57
CA ALA A 61 -5.08 -5.70 -2.13
C ALA A 61 -4.95 -6.30 -3.55
N PHE A 62 -3.87 -5.98 -4.28
CA PHE A 62 -3.61 -6.50 -5.62
C PHE A 62 -2.71 -7.74 -5.63
N VAL A 63 -2.09 -8.10 -4.50
CA VAL A 63 -1.21 -9.29 -4.40
C VAL A 63 -1.89 -10.58 -4.89
N PRO A 64 -3.18 -10.83 -4.61
CA PRO A 64 -3.88 -12.02 -5.15
C PRO A 64 -3.97 -12.08 -6.68
N LEU A 65 -3.73 -10.97 -7.38
CA LEU A 65 -3.76 -10.88 -8.85
C LEU A 65 -2.38 -11.16 -9.48
N LEU A 66 -1.34 -11.32 -8.67
CA LEU A 66 0.01 -11.60 -9.14
C LEU A 66 0.13 -13.02 -9.69
N ASN A 67 1.01 -13.19 -10.66
CA ASN A 67 1.41 -14.52 -11.12
C ASN A 67 2.34 -15.18 -10.07
N PRO A 68 2.50 -16.52 -10.06
CA PRO A 68 3.35 -17.21 -9.07
C PRO A 68 4.83 -16.79 -9.09
N GLN A 69 5.29 -16.13 -10.17
CA GLN A 69 6.66 -15.67 -10.33
C GLN A 69 6.92 -14.30 -9.67
N SER A 70 5.87 -13.53 -9.40
CA SER A 70 5.94 -12.23 -8.73
C SER A 70 5.42 -12.35 -7.32
N GLN A 71 6.14 -11.76 -6.37
CA GLN A 71 5.82 -11.88 -4.94
C GLN A 71 5.51 -10.53 -4.31
N GLY A 72 5.56 -9.45 -5.09
CA GLY A 72 5.14 -8.14 -4.66
C GLY A 72 4.85 -7.17 -5.79
N LEU A 73 4.39 -6.00 -5.39
CA LEU A 73 4.06 -4.87 -6.23
C LEU A 73 4.83 -3.65 -5.77
N ALA A 74 5.13 -2.79 -6.72
CA ALA A 74 5.67 -1.48 -6.49
C ALA A 74 4.85 -0.43 -7.24
N TRP A 75 4.74 0.74 -6.65
CA TRP A 75 4.20 1.93 -7.26
C TRP A 75 5.13 3.09 -6.94
N ARG A 76 5.22 4.08 -7.83
CA ARG A 76 6.15 5.21 -7.66
C ARG A 76 5.45 6.52 -7.92
N ASP A 77 5.55 7.45 -6.99
CA ASP A 77 5.26 8.86 -7.26
C ASP A 77 6.52 9.61 -7.71
N GLU A 78 6.53 10.93 -7.52
CA GLU A 78 7.67 11.77 -7.88
C GLU A 78 8.86 11.60 -6.90
N ASN A 79 8.59 11.22 -5.66
CA ASN A 79 9.53 11.29 -4.54
C ASN A 79 9.84 9.94 -3.90
N HIS A 80 8.93 8.97 -4.01
CA HIS A 80 8.96 7.71 -3.28
C HIS A 80 8.53 6.52 -4.14
N TRP A 81 9.15 5.40 -3.83
CA TRP A 81 8.66 4.07 -4.15
C TRP A 81 7.85 3.54 -2.97
N LEU A 82 6.60 3.17 -3.24
CA LEU A 82 5.78 2.34 -2.36
C LEU A 82 5.86 0.91 -2.85
N TRP A 83 5.88 -0.04 -1.92
CA TRP A 83 5.87 -1.46 -2.27
C TRP A 83 5.07 -2.28 -1.26
N ALA A 84 4.52 -3.40 -1.72
CA ALA A 84 3.86 -4.38 -0.89
C ALA A 84 4.08 -5.80 -1.40
N THR A 85 4.19 -6.74 -0.48
CA THR A 85 4.17 -8.19 -0.68
C THR A 85 3.00 -8.77 0.12
N GLN A 86 2.85 -10.09 0.12
CA GLN A 86 1.87 -10.76 0.99
C GLN A 86 2.15 -10.56 2.48
N GLU A 87 3.41 -10.33 2.86
CA GLU A 87 3.85 -10.37 4.26
C GLU A 87 4.32 -9.00 4.79
N ALA A 88 4.60 -8.04 3.90
CA ALA A 88 5.15 -6.74 4.29
C ALA A 88 4.80 -5.66 3.28
N TRP A 89 4.94 -4.41 3.69
CA TRP A 89 4.86 -3.24 2.82
C TRP A 89 5.84 -2.18 3.33
N GLY A 90 6.16 -1.22 2.48
CA GLY A 90 7.08 -0.16 2.84
C GLY A 90 7.19 0.95 1.82
N CYS A 91 8.05 1.90 2.15
CA CYS A 91 8.34 3.07 1.35
C CYS A 91 9.85 3.30 1.34
N VAL A 92 10.40 3.72 0.20
CA VAL A 92 11.79 4.17 0.06
C VAL A 92 11.85 5.38 -0.86
N THR A 93 12.80 6.29 -0.64
CA THR A 93 12.92 7.49 -1.45
C THR A 93 13.44 7.16 -2.86
N CYS A 94 13.01 7.93 -3.86
CA CYS A 94 13.57 7.88 -5.21
C CYS A 94 15.03 8.34 -5.28
N ASP A 95 15.56 8.93 -4.20
CA ASP A 95 16.98 9.27 -4.08
C ASP A 95 17.85 8.06 -3.77
N GLU A 96 17.36 7.16 -2.91
CA GLU A 96 18.01 5.90 -2.57
C GLU A 96 17.88 4.86 -3.68
N VAL A 97 16.69 4.76 -4.30
CA VAL A 97 16.38 3.74 -5.29
C VAL A 97 15.90 4.36 -6.61
N LYS A 98 16.68 4.17 -7.67
CA LYS A 98 16.44 4.82 -8.97
C LYS A 98 15.58 3.99 -9.94
N SER A 99 15.48 2.68 -9.73
CA SER A 99 14.73 1.78 -10.61
C SER A 99 14.01 0.65 -9.86
N LEU A 100 13.00 0.06 -10.51
CA LEU A 100 12.28 -1.11 -9.99
C LEU A 100 13.21 -2.29 -9.72
N SER A 101 14.19 -2.53 -10.60
CA SER A 101 15.16 -3.63 -10.46
C SER A 101 16.01 -3.45 -9.20
N GLN A 102 16.46 -2.23 -8.92
CA GLN A 102 17.19 -1.93 -7.67
C GLN A 102 16.32 -2.15 -6.43
N LEU A 103 15.04 -1.76 -6.49
CA LEU A 103 14.09 -2.01 -5.40
C LEU A 103 13.91 -3.51 -5.15
N ALA A 104 13.70 -4.28 -6.21
CA ALA A 104 13.53 -5.73 -6.15
C ALA A 104 14.78 -6.44 -5.62
N GLU A 105 15.98 -6.00 -6.03
CA GLU A 105 17.25 -6.51 -5.52
C GLU A 105 17.43 -6.22 -4.03
N GLN A 106 17.13 -4.98 -3.59
CA GLN A 106 17.23 -4.58 -2.18
C GLN A 106 16.27 -5.38 -1.29
N LEU A 107 15.04 -5.62 -1.76
CA LEU A 107 14.04 -6.39 -1.02
C LEU A 107 14.24 -7.91 -1.18
N GLN A 108 15.07 -8.34 -2.14
CA GLN A 108 15.24 -9.75 -2.52
C GLN A 108 13.92 -10.42 -2.94
N VAL A 109 13.01 -9.66 -3.54
CA VAL A 109 11.67 -10.10 -3.93
C VAL A 109 11.37 -9.63 -5.36
N PRO A 110 10.87 -10.51 -6.25
CA PRO A 110 10.44 -10.10 -7.58
C PRO A 110 9.20 -9.20 -7.49
N LEU A 111 9.32 -7.97 -7.99
CA LEU A 111 8.27 -6.96 -7.98
C LEU A 111 7.73 -6.69 -9.39
N ARG A 112 6.43 -6.43 -9.49
CA ARG A 112 5.81 -5.81 -10.66
C ARG A 112 5.47 -4.35 -10.38
N LEU A 113 5.57 -3.51 -11.41
CA LEU A 113 5.19 -2.10 -11.32
C LEU A 113 3.69 -1.93 -11.58
N CYS A 114 2.98 -1.21 -10.72
CA CYS A 114 1.66 -0.70 -11.05
C CYS A 114 1.79 0.35 -12.15
N ALA A 115 1.35 0.02 -13.36
CA ALA A 115 1.43 0.91 -14.53
C ALA A 115 0.26 0.62 -15.48
N ASP A 116 -0.24 1.65 -16.14
CA ASP A 116 -1.34 1.57 -17.12
C ASP A 116 -0.87 1.17 -18.53
N ALA A 117 0.43 1.28 -18.81
CA ALA A 117 1.06 0.90 -20.06
C ALA A 117 2.46 0.28 -19.85
N GLY A 118 2.87 -0.60 -20.77
CA GLY A 118 4.20 -1.23 -20.81
C GLY A 118 4.14 -2.75 -20.97
N ASP A 119 5.24 -3.43 -20.67
CA ASP A 119 5.35 -4.88 -20.82
C ASP A 119 4.54 -5.61 -19.73
N GLU A 120 3.61 -6.47 -20.14
CA GLU A 120 2.75 -7.24 -19.22
C GLU A 120 3.55 -8.14 -18.29
N ALA A 121 4.77 -8.56 -18.66
CA ALA A 121 5.60 -9.38 -17.76
C ALA A 121 6.08 -8.61 -16.52
N SER A 122 6.25 -7.29 -16.64
CA SER A 122 6.81 -6.42 -15.61
C SER A 122 5.78 -5.47 -14.97
N ASN A 123 4.66 -5.21 -15.64
CA ASN A 123 3.65 -4.24 -15.20
C ASN A 123 2.31 -4.89 -14.83
N LEU A 124 1.64 -4.36 -13.81
CA LEU A 124 0.28 -4.73 -13.41
C LEU A 124 -0.70 -3.59 -13.77
N ASP A 125 -1.66 -3.87 -14.66
CA ASP A 125 -2.79 -2.97 -14.90
C ASP A 125 -3.74 -3.01 -13.70
N VAL A 126 -3.69 -1.98 -12.85
CA VAL A 126 -4.53 -1.86 -11.65
C VAL A 126 -6.02 -1.73 -11.97
N TRP A 127 -6.39 -1.34 -13.19
CA TRP A 127 -7.78 -1.21 -13.59
C TRP A 127 -8.45 -2.56 -13.88
N GLN A 128 -7.69 -3.66 -13.94
CA GLN A 128 -8.24 -5.01 -14.15
C GLN A 128 -9.16 -5.51 -13.05
N VAL A 129 -9.11 -4.85 -11.89
CA VAL A 129 -10.04 -5.11 -10.79
C VAL A 129 -11.46 -4.61 -11.07
N ILE A 130 -11.64 -3.69 -12.02
CA ILE A 130 -12.95 -3.18 -12.40
C ILE A 130 -13.48 -3.94 -13.61
N HIS A 131 -14.51 -4.76 -13.38
CA HIS A 131 -15.14 -5.59 -14.43
C HIS A 131 -15.77 -4.78 -15.57
N ARG A 132 -16.36 -3.62 -15.27
CA ARG A 132 -17.02 -2.77 -16.28
C ARG A 132 -16.34 -1.42 -16.35
N ARG A 133 -15.39 -1.31 -17.28
CA ARG A 133 -14.69 -0.07 -17.58
C ARG A 133 -15.46 0.70 -18.65
N GLN A 134 -15.86 1.95 -18.37
CA GLN A 134 -16.41 2.84 -19.37
C GLN A 134 -15.30 3.77 -19.87
N PRO A 135 -14.78 3.55 -21.09
CA PRO A 135 -13.74 4.42 -21.63
C PRO A 135 -14.29 5.83 -21.96
N PRO A 136 -13.42 6.85 -22.01
CA PRO A 136 -11.97 6.74 -21.78
C PRO A 136 -11.64 6.59 -20.28
N LEU A 137 -10.66 5.74 -19.97
CA LEU A 137 -10.08 5.70 -18.63
C LEU A 137 -9.29 6.99 -18.36
N PRO A 138 -9.09 7.38 -17.08
CA PRO A 138 -8.24 8.51 -16.75
C PRO A 138 -6.85 8.38 -17.36
N VAL A 139 -6.28 9.50 -17.79
CA VAL A 139 -4.85 9.59 -18.15
C VAL A 139 -4.01 9.38 -16.87
N ASP A 140 -2.85 8.75 -17.00
CA ASP A 140 -1.99 8.32 -15.89
C ASP A 140 -2.76 7.43 -14.92
N GLY A 141 -3.31 6.35 -15.46
CA GLY A 141 -4.24 5.47 -14.74
C GLY A 141 -3.60 4.78 -13.53
N ASP A 142 -2.29 4.63 -13.54
CA ASP A 142 -1.47 4.10 -12.46
C ASP A 142 -1.53 4.96 -11.18
N ARG A 143 -1.77 6.27 -11.30
CA ARG A 143 -1.94 7.17 -10.14
C ARG A 143 -3.14 6.80 -9.25
N TYR A 144 -4.07 6.01 -9.78
CA TYR A 144 -5.23 5.53 -9.03
C TYR A 144 -4.97 4.21 -8.28
N ALA A 145 -3.76 3.64 -8.37
CA ALA A 145 -3.41 2.37 -7.72
C ALA A 145 -3.76 2.36 -6.23
N ILE A 146 -3.38 3.41 -5.48
CA ILE A 146 -3.65 3.50 -4.03
C ILE A 146 -5.15 3.60 -3.77
N ALA A 147 -5.88 4.45 -4.51
CA ALA A 147 -7.31 4.61 -4.33
C ALA A 147 -8.10 3.32 -4.65
N LEU A 148 -7.72 2.62 -5.72
CA LEU A 148 -8.30 1.33 -6.09
C LEU A 148 -7.97 0.26 -5.05
N GLY A 149 -6.72 0.19 -4.58
CA GLY A 149 -6.30 -0.73 -3.52
C GLY A 149 -7.08 -0.54 -2.22
N LEU A 150 -7.28 0.72 -1.81
CA LEU A 150 -8.10 1.05 -0.64
C LEU A 150 -9.56 0.61 -0.80
N ALA A 151 -10.15 0.78 -1.99
CA ALA A 151 -11.52 0.37 -2.27
C ALA A 151 -11.70 -1.16 -2.26
N LEU A 152 -10.67 -1.92 -2.65
CA LEU A 152 -10.67 -3.38 -2.59
C LEU A 152 -10.44 -3.92 -1.17
N GLY A 153 -9.56 -3.26 -0.41
CA GLY A 153 -9.18 -3.68 0.95
C GLY A 153 -10.32 -3.60 1.97
N SER A 154 -11.36 -2.81 1.71
CA SER A 154 -12.50 -2.68 2.63
C SER A 154 -13.36 -3.95 2.77
N GLU A 155 -13.29 -4.91 1.84
CA GLU A 155 -14.11 -6.13 1.90
C GLU A 155 -13.65 -7.12 3.00
N HIS A 156 -12.40 -7.02 3.46
CA HIS A 156 -11.85 -7.91 4.50
C HIS A 156 -12.15 -7.43 5.93
N HIS A 157 -12.68 -6.22 6.10
CA HIS A 157 -13.00 -5.65 7.43
C HIS A 157 -14.39 -6.04 7.95
N ASP A 158 -15.26 -6.62 7.11
CA ASP A 158 -16.62 -7.03 7.50
C ASP A 158 -16.70 -8.42 8.14
N ALA A 159 -15.60 -9.15 8.25
CA ALA A 159 -15.56 -10.47 8.91
C ALA A 159 -15.55 -10.40 10.46
N CYS A 160 -15.48 -9.21 11.06
CA CYS A 160 -15.44 -9.00 12.51
C CYS A 160 -16.58 -8.09 13.02
N ARG A 161 -17.80 -8.23 12.49
CA ARG A 161 -19.00 -7.66 13.10
C ARG A 161 -20.00 -8.73 13.53
#